data_AF-A0AAV6AKN4-F1
#
_entry.id   AF-A0AAV6AKN4-F1
#
_cell.length_a   1.000
_cell.length_b   1.000
_cell.length_c   1.000
_cell.angle_alpha   90.00
_cell.angle_beta   90.00
_cell.angle_gamma   90.00
#
_symmetry.space_group_name_H-M   'P 1'
#
loop_
_entity.id
_entity.type
_entity.pdbx_description
1 polymer ?
#
loop_
_entity_poly.entity_id
_entity_poly.type
_entity_poly.pdbx_seq_one_letter_code
_entity_poly.pdbx_strand_id
1 'polypeptide(L)'
;FAAYPRLDDRLVEARLLGRRFLVGDRPTIADVACFPMVALSDDVGIPLDRFHALSRYIDDIAALPGFAPMPGILLLPELNHP
;
A
#
# COMPACT_ATOMS: atom_id res chain seq x y z
N PHE A 1 -13.00 -5.86 5.45
CA PHE A 1 -12.30 -7.15 5.28
C PHE A 1 -12.23 -7.66 3.83
N ALA A 2 -13.32 -7.71 3.06
CA ALA A 2 -13.29 -8.23 1.68
C ALA A 2 -12.49 -7.40 0.64
N ALA A 3 -12.07 -6.18 1.00
CA ALA A 3 -11.30 -5.30 0.12
C ALA A 3 -9.84 -5.73 -0.03
N TYR A 4 -9.17 -6.16 1.05
CA TYR A 4 -7.74 -6.51 1.02
C TYR A 4 -7.42 -7.63 0.04
N PRO A 5 -8.13 -8.79 0.05
CA PRO A 5 -7.85 -9.84 -0.93
C PRO A 5 -8.07 -9.37 -2.37
N ARG A 6 -9.14 -8.59 -2.62
CA ARG A 6 -9.43 -8.08 -3.97
C ARG A 6 -8.36 -7.09 -4.48
N LEU A 7 -7.85 -6.24 -3.59
CA LEU A 7 -6.78 -5.31 -3.93
C LEU A 7 -5.46 -6.05 -4.16
N ASP A 8 -5.16 -7.06 -3.32
CA ASP A 8 -3.98 -7.91 -3.49
C ASP A 8 -4.03 -8.66 -4.84
N ASP A 9 -5.14 -9.32 -5.16
CA ASP A 9 -5.37 -9.99 -6.45
C ASP A 9 -5.17 -9.01 -7.63
N ARG A 10 -5.76 -7.83 -7.53
CA ARG A 10 -5.65 -6.80 -8.58
C ARG A 10 -4.22 -6.31 -8.78
N LEU A 11 -3.45 -6.21 -7.70
CA LEU A 11 -2.04 -5.83 -7.74
C LEU A 11 -1.14 -6.96 -8.24
N VAL A 12 -1.51 -8.23 -7.98
CA VAL A 12 -0.87 -9.40 -8.61
C VAL A 12 -1.09 -9.35 -10.13
N GLU A 13 -2.34 -9.19 -10.58
CA GLU A 13 -2.67 -9.05 -12.01
C GLU A 13 -1.93 -7.90 -12.68
N ALA A 14 -1.84 -6.75 -12.02
CA ALA A 14 -1.08 -5.59 -12.50
C ALA A 14 0.41 -5.96 -12.72
N ARG A 15 1.02 -6.64 -11.75
CA ARG A 15 2.43 -7.05 -11.80
C ARG A 15 2.73 -8.10 -12.87
N LEU A 16 1.80 -9.03 -13.11
CA LEU A 16 1.91 -9.96 -14.23
C LEU A 16 1.98 -9.24 -15.60
N LEU A 17 1.45 -8.02 -15.65
CA LEU A 17 1.47 -7.15 -16.83
C LEU A 17 2.59 -6.09 -16.78
N GLY A 18 3.55 -6.23 -15.85
CA GLY A 18 4.67 -5.30 -15.69
C GLY A 18 4.32 -3.98 -14.99
N ARG A 19 3.15 -3.90 -14.34
CA ARG A 19 2.62 -2.69 -13.70
C ARG A 19 2.77 -2.75 -12.17
N ARG A 20 2.72 -1.59 -11.53
CA ARG A 20 2.97 -1.44 -10.09
C ARG A 20 1.79 -0.87 -9.29
N PHE A 21 0.87 -0.20 -9.98
CA PHE A 21 -0.23 0.54 -9.38
C PHE A 21 -1.57 -0.13 -9.67
N LEU A 22 -2.63 0.31 -8.98
CA LEU A 22 -3.96 -0.27 -9.13
C LEU A 22 -4.51 -0.12 -10.55
N VAL A 23 -4.14 0.91 -11.31
CA VAL A 23 -4.62 1.13 -12.67
C VAL A 23 -3.50 1.68 -13.56
N GLY A 24 -3.24 0.99 -14.68
CA GLY A 24 -2.24 1.45 -15.65
C GLY A 24 -0.81 1.46 -15.10
N ASP A 25 0.06 2.27 -15.71
CA ASP A 25 1.51 2.22 -15.48
C ASP A 25 2.00 3.31 -14.51
N ARG A 26 1.11 4.21 -14.10
CA ARG A 26 1.40 5.38 -13.26
C ARG A 26 0.38 5.45 -12.12
N PRO A 27 0.74 6.03 -10.96
CA PRO A 27 -0.19 6.18 -9.86
C PRO A 27 -1.37 7.08 -10.29
N THR A 28 -2.55 6.75 -9.78
CA THR A 28 -3.83 7.40 -10.10
C THR A 28 -4.59 7.77 -8.83
N ILE A 29 -5.76 8.40 -8.97
CA ILE A 29 -6.66 8.65 -7.85
C ILE A 29 -7.11 7.37 -7.13
N ALA A 30 -7.11 6.22 -7.82
CA ALA A 30 -7.41 4.94 -7.17
C ALA A 30 -6.37 4.60 -6.10
N ASP A 31 -5.09 4.86 -6.38
CA ASP A 31 -4.00 4.60 -5.46
C ASP A 31 -4.09 5.53 -4.24
N VAL A 32 -4.38 6.81 -4.47
CA VAL A 32 -4.61 7.79 -3.39
C VAL A 32 -5.79 7.39 -2.50
N ALA A 33 -6.89 6.91 -3.08
CA ALA A 33 -8.08 6.52 -2.34
C ALA A 33 -7.88 5.23 -1.52
N CYS A 34 -7.10 4.27 -2.04
CA CYS A 34 -6.89 2.98 -1.39
C CYS A 34 -5.69 2.95 -0.45
N PHE A 35 -4.65 3.75 -0.70
CA PHE A 35 -3.41 3.70 0.06
C PHE A 35 -3.61 3.84 1.58
N PRO A 36 -4.40 4.81 2.10
CA PRO A 36 -4.56 4.97 3.55
C PRO A 36 -5.13 3.72 4.22
N MET A 37 -6.07 3.02 3.57
CA MET A 37 -6.65 1.77 4.10
C MET A 37 -5.60 0.66 4.23
N VAL A 38 -4.67 0.60 3.27
CA VAL A 38 -3.61 -0.41 3.24
C VAL A 38 -2.50 -0.05 4.24
N ALA A 39 -2.10 1.23 4.28
CA ALA A 39 -1.07 1.73 5.20
C ALA A 39 -1.50 1.60 6.68
N LEU A 40 -2.79 1.81 6.99
CA LEU A 40 -3.37 1.70 8.33
C LEU A 40 -3.93 0.31 8.66
N SER A 41 -3.50 -0.72 7.94
CA SER A 41 -4.05 -2.08 8.11
C SER A 41 -3.75 -2.67 9.49
N ASP A 42 -2.57 -2.41 10.05
CA ASP A 42 -2.19 -2.88 11.39
C ASP A 42 -3.04 -2.23 12.49
N ASP A 43 -3.38 -0.94 12.38
CA ASP A 43 -4.23 -0.21 13.34
C ASP A 43 -5.63 -0.82 13.49
N VAL A 44 -6.10 -1.53 12.45
CA VAL A 44 -7.39 -2.23 12.44
C VAL A 44 -7.27 -3.75 12.58
N GLY A 45 -6.09 -4.24 12.96
CA GLY A 45 -5.82 -5.66 13.23
C GLY A 45 -5.77 -6.53 11.98
N ILE A 46 -5.35 -5.97 10.84
CA ILE A 46 -5.21 -6.69 9.57
C ILE A 46 -3.73 -6.76 9.20
N PRO A 47 -3.02 -7.83 9.58
CA PRO A 47 -1.63 -7.99 9.18
C PRO A 47 -1.51 -8.23 7.67
N LEU A 48 -0.52 -7.58 7.05
CA LEU A 48 -0.23 -7.69 5.61
C LEU A 48 0.76 -8.81 5.26
N ASP A 49 1.20 -9.60 6.24
CA ASP A 49 2.10 -10.75 6.07
C ASP A 49 1.60 -11.74 4.99
N ARG A 50 0.28 -11.89 4.88
CA ARG A 50 -0.43 -12.73 3.92
C ARG A 50 -0.81 -12.03 2.60
N PHE A 51 -0.49 -10.74 2.44
CA PHE A 51 -0.85 -9.91 1.28
C PHE A 51 0.42 -9.28 0.68
N HIS A 52 1.23 -10.11 0.03
CA HIS A 52 2.54 -9.71 -0.47
C HIS A 52 2.48 -8.62 -1.55
N ALA A 53 1.43 -8.59 -2.37
CA ALA A 53 1.28 -7.57 -3.40
C ALA A 53 0.90 -6.22 -2.79
N LEU A 54 0.12 -6.22 -1.71
CA LEU A 54 -0.18 -5.03 -0.91
C LEU A 54 1.04 -4.50 -0.15
N SER A 55 1.83 -5.38 0.48
CA SER A 55 3.07 -4.97 1.16
C SER A 55 4.03 -4.26 0.18
N ARG A 56 4.29 -4.84 -0.99
CA ARG A 56 5.11 -4.19 -2.03
C ARG A 56 4.49 -2.92 -2.59
N TYR A 57 3.16 -2.84 -2.62
CA TYR A 57 2.46 -1.65 -3.08
C TYR A 57 2.66 -0.46 -2.13
N ILE A 58 2.77 -0.68 -0.82
CA ILE A 58 3.16 0.38 0.13
C ILE A 58 4.53 0.94 -0.26
N ASP A 59 5.51 0.07 -0.52
CA ASP A 59 6.87 0.48 -0.92
C ASP A 59 6.86 1.26 -2.25
N ASP A 60 6.08 0.79 -3.24
CA ASP A 60 5.93 1.44 -4.54
C ASP A 60 5.35 2.87 -4.41
N ILE A 61 4.40 3.09 -3.49
CA ILE A 61 3.82 4.41 -3.20
C ILE A 61 4.80 5.28 -2.40
N ALA A 62 5.46 4.72 -1.39
CA ALA A 62 6.44 5.44 -0.57
C ALA A 62 7.65 5.93 -1.38
N ALA A 63 7.98 5.25 -2.48
CA ALA A 63 9.04 5.64 -3.41
C ALA A 63 8.65 6.77 -4.39
N LEU A 64 7.39 7.24 -4.39
CA LEU A 64 6.97 8.30 -5.29
C LEU A 64 7.63 9.65 -4.96
N PRO A 65 8.07 10.43 -5.96
CA PRO A 65 8.55 11.78 -5.73
C PRO A 65 7.49 12.65 -5.05
N GLY A 66 7.86 13.28 -3.93
CA GLY A 66 6.94 14.12 -3.16
C GLY A 66 5.99 13.35 -2.24
N PHE A 67 6.16 12.03 -2.08
CA PHE A 67 5.49 11.31 -1.01
C PHE A 67 5.93 11.88 0.34
N ALA A 68 4.96 12.38 1.10
CA ALA A 68 5.17 12.87 2.45
C ALA A 68 4.54 11.86 3.43
N PRO A 69 5.35 11.13 4.21
CA PRO A 69 4.80 10.24 5.22
C PRO A 69 4.04 11.08 6.25
N MET A 70 2.81 10.68 6.55
CA MET A 70 2.07 11.27 7.66
C MET A 70 2.67 10.76 8.96
N PRO A 71 3.03 11.63 9.92
CA PRO A 71 3.47 11.20 11.25
C PRO A 71 2.37 10.32 11.86
N GLY A 72 2.71 9.07 12.15
CA GLY A 72 1.78 8.08 12.71
C GLY A 72 1.08 7.15 11.71
N ILE A 73 1.24 7.30 10.39
CA ILE A 73 0.61 6.41 9.38
C ILE A 73 1.49 5.27 8.87
N LEU A 74 2.75 5.26 9.31
CA LEU A 74 3.67 4.16 9.17
C LEU A 74 4.30 4.00 10.55
N LEU A 75 4.03 2.89 11.24
CA LEU A 75 4.93 2.42 12.27
C LEU A 75 6.21 1.91 11.57
N LEU A 76 6.95 2.81 10.93
CA LEU A 76 8.38 2.60 10.73
C LEU A 76 8.94 2.51 12.15
N PRO A 77 9.53 1.37 12.55
CA PRO A 77 10.06 1.18 13.90
C PRO A 77 11.08 2.27 14.30
N GLU A 78 11.63 2.98 13.31
CA GLU A 78 12.69 3.97 13.46
C GLU A 78 12.20 5.41 13.77
N LEU A 79 10.89 5.67 13.78
CA LEU A 79 10.36 7.01 14.08
C LEU A 79 9.65 7.14 15.44
N ASN A 80 9.74 6.11 16.28
CA ASN A 80 9.21 6.15 17.65
C ASN A 80 10.35 6.08 18.68
N HIS A 81 10.90 7.24 19.00
CA HIS A 81 11.72 7.46 20.20
C HIS A 81 11.09 8.61 21.01
N PRO A 82 11.18 8.55 22.36
CA PRO A 82 10.27 9.21 23.31
C PRO A 82 10.25 10.74 23.27
#